data_AF-A0A930XZ71-F1
#
_entry.id   AF-A0A930XZ71-F1
#
_cell.length_a   1.000
_cell.length_b   1.000
_cell.length_c   1.000
_cell.angle_alpha   90.00
_cell.angle_beta   90.00
_cell.angle_gamma   90.00
#
_symmetry.space_group_name_H-M   'P 1'
#
loop_
_entity.id
_entity.type
_entity.pdbx_description
1 polymer ?
#
loop_
_entity_poly.entity_id
_entity_poly.type
_entity_poly.pdbx_seq_one_letter_code
_entity_poly.pdbx_strand_id
1 'polypeptide(L)' 'MHYVIEFWVEDRGEWCRFDQTDYALESDALDMMNGYKANVVANGLSVAPPIRVEQRE' A
#
# COMPACT_ATOMS: atom_id res chain seq x y z
N MET A 1 8.42 15.55 1.26
CA MET A 1 7.19 14.91 1.73
C MET A 1 7.07 13.56 1.04
N HIS A 2 7.05 12.47 1.80
CA HIS A 2 6.94 11.10 1.28
C HIS A 2 5.94 10.29 2.12
N TYR A 3 5.20 9.39 1.46
CA TYR A 3 4.24 8.52 2.12
C TYR A 3 4.75 7.08 2.09
N VAL A 4 4.73 6.44 3.25
CA VAL A 4 5.00 5.01 3.40
C VAL A 4 3.69 4.32 3.73
N ILE A 5 3.29 3.38 2.87
CA ILE A 5 2.06 2.60 3.05
C ILE A 5 2.43 1.12 3.13
N GLU A 6 1.96 0.45 4.17
CA GLU A 6 2.21 -0.99 4.41
C GLU A 6 0.89 -1.75 4.57
N PHE A 7 0.80 -2.93 3.95
CA PHE A 7 -0.34 -3.84 4.14
C PHE A 7 0.12 -5.31 4.19
N TRP A 8 -0.67 -6.14 4.87
CA TRP A 8 -0.37 -7.57 5.06
C TRP A 8 -0.99 -8.43 3.97
N VAL A 9 -0.20 -9.33 3.39
CA VAL A 9 -0.66 -10.35 2.44
C VAL A 9 -0.70 -11.70 3.16
N GLU A 10 -1.90 -12.22 3.44
CA GLU A 10 -2.09 -13.40 4.28
C GLU A 10 -1.49 -14.65 3.67
N ASP A 11 -1.71 -14.89 2.37
CA ASP A 11 -1.26 -16.08 1.66
C ASP A 11 0.27 -16.20 1.60
N ARG A 12 0.96 -15.08 1.72
CA ARG A 12 2.43 -15.01 1.69
C ARG A 12 3.04 -14.85 3.07
N GLY A 13 2.23 -14.49 4.07
CA GLY A 13 2.71 -14.18 5.41
C GLY A 13 3.73 -13.04 5.42
N GLU A 14 3.57 -12.04 4.54
CA GLU A 14 4.54 -10.94 4.39
C GLU A 14 3.86 -9.56 4.40
N TRP A 15 4.62 -8.56 4.85
CA TRP A 15 4.25 -7.15 4.70
C TRP A 15 4.70 -6.66 3.32
N CYS A 16 3.76 -6.16 2.53
CA CYS A 16 4.07 -5.38 1.34
C CYS A 16 4.20 -3.92 1.74
N ARG A 17 5.36 -3.32 1.43
CA ARG A 17 5.66 -1.90 1.67
C ARG A 17 5.70 -1.15 0.34
N PHE A 18 5.01 -0.02 0.32
CA PHE A 18 5.07 0.96 -0.75
C PHE A 18 5.63 2.26 -0.19
N ASP A 19 6.83 2.61 -0.62
CA ASP A 19 7.50 3.86 -0.24
C ASP A 19 7.47 4.78 -1.44
N GLN A 20 6.79 5.92 -1.30
CA GLN A 20 6.60 6.84 -2.40
C GLN A 20 7.07 8.24 -2.06
N THR A 21 8.16 8.61 -2.72
CA THR A 21 8.73 9.95 -2.78
C THR A 21 8.17 10.64 -4.05
N ASP A 22 7.92 11.96 -4.02
CA ASP A 22 7.55 12.82 -5.16
C ASP A 22 6.06 13.01 -5.55
N TYR A 23 5.06 12.57 -4.79
CA TYR A 23 3.66 13.01 -5.03
C TYR A 23 3.28 14.23 -4.21
N ALA A 24 2.53 15.15 -4.84
CA ALA A 24 2.13 16.42 -4.25
C ALA A 24 1.03 16.28 -3.18
N LEU A 25 0.27 15.16 -3.18
CA LEU A 25 -0.93 14.97 -2.35
C LEU A 25 -1.07 13.52 -1.85
N GLU A 26 -1.63 13.35 -0.66
CA GLU A 26 -1.97 12.05 -0.03
C GLU A 26 -2.91 11.19 -0.87
N SER A 27 -3.87 11.83 -1.56
CA SER A 27 -4.87 11.15 -2.39
C SER A 27 -4.23 10.28 -3.47
N ASP A 28 -3.18 10.81 -4.12
CA ASP A 28 -2.54 10.15 -5.25
C ASP A 28 -1.77 8.90 -4.79
N ALA A 29 -1.12 8.99 -3.62
CA ALA A 29 -0.43 7.85 -3.01
C ALA A 29 -1.42 6.75 -2.60
N LEU A 30 -2.58 7.12 -2.06
CA LEU A 30 -3.64 6.18 -1.70
C LEU A 30 -4.29 5.53 -2.93
N ASP A 31 -4.53 6.29 -4.01
CA ASP A 31 -5.10 5.77 -5.25
C ASP A 31 -4.15 4.75 -5.91
N MET A 32 -2.86 5.03 -5.94
CA MET A 32 -1.86 4.06 -6.43
C MET A 32 -1.79 2.80 -5.56
N MET A 33 -1.82 2.95 -4.22
CA MET A 33 -1.88 1.80 -3.31
C MET A 33 -3.14 0.96 -3.55
N ASN A 34 -4.29 1.60 -3.72
CA ASN A 34 -5.54 0.91 -4.02
C ASN A 34 -5.46 0.15 -5.35
N GLY A 35 -4.81 0.71 -6.37
CA GLY A 35 -4.54 0.03 -7.64
C GLY A 35 -3.64 -1.20 -7.48
N TYR A 36 -2.56 -1.08 -6.70
CA TYR A 36 -1.66 -2.21 -6.43
C TYR A 36 -2.36 -3.31 -5.62
N LYS A 37 -3.14 -2.93 -4.59
CA LYS A 37 -3.96 -3.84 -3.80
C LYS A 37 -4.98 -4.58 -4.68
N ALA A 38 -5.63 -3.89 -5.60
CA ALA A 38 -6.54 -4.53 -6.56
C ALA A 38 -5.82 -5.56 -7.44
N ASN A 39 -4.59 -5.30 -7.86
CA ASN A 39 -3.78 -6.26 -8.61
C ASN A 39 -3.39 -7.49 -7.77
N VAL A 40 -3.01 -7.31 -6.50
CA VAL A 40 -2.73 -8.42 -5.56
C VAL A 40 -3.96 -9.32 -5.44
N VAL A 41 -5.14 -8.72 -5.23
CA VAL A 41 -6.43 -9.46 -5.17
C VAL A 41 -6.76 -10.14 -6.50
N ALA A 42 -6.50 -9.49 -7.63
CA ALA A 42 -6.72 -10.08 -8.95
C ALA A 42 -5.80 -11.30 -9.23
N ASN A 43 -4.64 -11.38 -8.57
CA ASN A 43 -3.76 -12.55 -8.59
C ASN A 43 -4.17 -13.65 -7.59
N GLY A 44 -5.34 -13.53 -6.95
CA GLY A 44 -5.86 -14.51 -6.02
C GLY A 44 -5.24 -14.46 -4.62
N LEU A 45 -4.56 -13.37 -4.26
CA LEU A 45 -3.98 -13.17 -2.94
C LEU A 45 -4.91 -12.36 -2.04
N SER A 46 -5.04 -12.78 -0.79
CA SER A 46 -5.80 -12.13 0.27
C SER A 46 -4.96 -11.05 0.96
N VAL A 47 -5.56 -9.87 1.08
CA VAL A 47 -5.01 -8.74 1.83
C VAL A 47 -5.86 -8.54 3.07
N ALA A 48 -5.29 -8.79 4.25
CA ALA A 48 -5.96 -8.53 5.50
C ALA A 48 -5.65 -7.13 6.04
N PRO A 49 -6.59 -6.49 6.75
CA PRO A 49 -6.25 -5.40 7.65
C PRO A 49 -5.32 -5.90 8.77
N PRO A 50 -4.45 -5.05 9.34
CA PRO A 50 -4.43 -3.58 9.20
C PRO A 50 -3.57 -3.05 8.04
N ILE A 51 -4.01 -1.92 7.46
CA ILE A 51 -3.19 -1.07 6.58
C ILE A 51 -2.57 0.03 7.44
N ARG A 52 -1.26 0.23 7.32
CA ARG A 52 -0.52 1.28 8.03
C ARG A 52 -0.10 2.33 7.02
N VAL A 53 -0.38 3.60 7.32
CA VAL A 53 0.01 4.75 6.49
C VAL A 53 0.83 5.68 7.38
N GLU A 54 2.02 6.06 6.93
CA GLU A 54 2.93 6.95 7.64
C GLU A 54 3.36 8.06 6.67
N GLN A 55 3.03 9.32 7.01
CA GLN A 55 3.52 10.49 6.30
C GLN A 55 4.83 10.95 6.93
N ARG A 56 5.86 11.17 6.11
CA ARG A 56 7.15 11.69 6.53
C ARG A 56 7.48 12.96 5.75
N GLU A 57 8.08 13.92 6.43
CA GLU A 57 8.44 15.22 5.84
C GLU A 57 9.52 15.11 4.76
#